data_AF-A0A2N9M3Z2-F1
#
_entry.id   AF-A0A2N9M3Z2-F1
#
_cell.length_a   1.000
_cell.length_b   1.000
_cell.length_c   1.000
_cell.angle_alpha   90.00
_cell.angle_beta   90.00
_cell.angle_gamma   90.00
#
_symmetry.space_group_name_H-M   'P 1'
#
loop_
_entity.id
_entity.type
_entity.pdbx_description
1 polymer ?
#
loop_
_entity_poly.entity_id
_entity_poly.type
_entity_poly.pdbx_seq_one_letter_code
_entity_poly.pdbx_strand_id
1 'polypeptide(L)'
;MRHNAWDQAYRDGAIFDWFAKFRRDRFPRRVRFVTRSYRYDSAYWVRIDGLTPGAPASIDAVWTGKTALQVDTQNVEAFTIRLEQLPDAPIPGVLITATIDGLPLRVKAAAVLSFIKTAMRWRAGFYTPPAKRPGAEGPIVEAVAGRQIYVYGSGGAPAAEDLEARRKLAETAAAWSTVRRKLSLALAVKPDTAVTADDIASADLVLFGTAETNSAIARFAGRMPLALSSAAADYGLLFIAPLGKHYALVNSGLPWWAGADEADRGGYPLAPPQFRLLSTFGDYILFKGSLANVVAEGRFDQNWKVPADAAPKILASGTVTIH
;
A
#
# COMPACT_ATOMS: atom_id res chain seq x y z
N MET A 1 28.54 25.77 1.17
CA MET A 1 29.07 24.68 2.02
C MET A 1 28.75 24.98 3.49
N ARG A 2 27.57 24.62 4.02
CA ARG A 2 27.26 24.66 5.48
C ARG A 2 26.32 23.52 5.91
N HIS A 3 26.40 22.36 5.24
CA HIS A 3 25.67 21.14 5.62
C HIS A 3 26.61 20.08 6.19
N ASN A 4 27.58 20.50 7.01
CA ASN A 4 28.45 19.56 7.71
C ASN A 4 28.05 19.47 9.19
N ALA A 5 26.89 18.84 9.42
CA ALA A 5 26.41 18.53 10.76
C ALA A 5 27.20 17.35 11.39
N TRP A 6 27.82 16.52 10.55
CA TRP A 6 28.51 15.31 10.95
C TRP A 6 29.81 15.63 11.70
N ASP A 7 30.66 16.51 11.18
CA ASP A 7 31.92 16.81 11.85
C ASP A 7 31.73 17.44 13.24
N GLN A 8 30.68 18.25 13.44
CA GLN A 8 30.38 18.81 14.76
C GLN A 8 29.75 17.80 15.71
N ALA A 9 28.80 16.99 15.23
CA ALA A 9 28.15 16.00 16.07
C ALA A 9 29.12 14.89 16.52
N TYR A 10 30.05 14.49 15.65
CA TYR A 10 30.99 13.40 15.92
C TYR A 10 32.32 13.88 16.50
N ARG A 11 32.57 15.20 16.56
CA ARG A 11 33.78 15.76 17.16
C ARG A 11 33.95 15.22 18.58
N ASP A 12 35.12 14.66 18.84
CA ASP A 12 35.51 14.11 20.15
C ASP A 12 34.51 13.09 20.73
N GLY A 13 33.67 12.47 19.89
CA GLY A 13 32.64 11.53 20.34
C GLY A 13 31.46 12.17 21.06
N ALA A 14 31.26 13.49 20.98
CA ALA A 14 30.22 14.23 21.71
C ALA A 14 28.79 13.67 21.53
N ILE A 15 28.50 13.05 20.39
CA ILE A 15 27.22 12.36 20.15
C ILE A 15 26.98 11.20 21.14
N PHE A 16 28.01 10.47 21.55
CA PHE A 16 27.91 9.37 22.50
C PHE A 16 27.63 9.89 23.92
N ASP A 17 28.30 10.98 24.33
CA ASP A 17 28.03 11.65 25.61
C ASP A 17 26.61 12.20 25.68
N TRP A 18 26.10 12.68 24.55
CA TRP A 18 24.71 13.11 24.45
C TRP A 18 23.75 11.92 24.58
N PHE A 19 23.97 10.83 23.83
CA PHE A 19 23.14 9.62 23.92
C PHE A 19 23.17 8.96 25.30
N ALA A 20 24.31 8.98 26.00
CA ALA A 20 24.47 8.39 27.33
C ALA A 20 23.53 9.00 28.39
N LYS A 21 23.01 10.22 28.15
CA LYS A 21 22.03 10.89 29.02
C LYS A 21 20.62 10.31 28.90
N PHE A 22 20.36 9.51 27.87
CA PHE A 22 19.05 8.96 27.59
C PHE A 22 19.07 7.43 27.72
N ARG A 23 18.12 6.89 28.48
CA ARG A 23 17.87 5.46 28.52
C ARG A 23 16.61 5.17 27.74
N ARG A 24 16.68 4.23 26.79
CA ARG A 24 15.49 3.74 26.10
C ARG A 24 14.59 3.03 27.10
N ASP A 25 13.40 3.57 27.32
CA ASP A 25 12.34 2.87 28.00
C ASP A 25 11.78 1.79 27.07
N ARG A 26 11.91 0.51 27.47
CA ARG A 26 11.40 -0.62 26.69
C ARG A 26 9.89 -0.80 26.89
N PHE A 27 9.32 -0.22 27.94
CA PHE A 27 7.95 -0.42 28.38
C PHE A 27 7.30 0.91 28.78
N PRO A 28 7.20 1.87 27.83
CA PRO A 28 6.67 3.20 28.13
C PRO A 28 5.22 3.11 28.58
N ARG A 29 4.86 3.92 29.58
CA ARG A 29 3.48 4.03 30.10
C ARG A 29 2.48 4.51 29.05
N ARG A 30 2.95 5.29 28.07
CA ARG A 30 2.16 5.84 26.98
C ARG A 30 2.82 5.52 25.65
N VAL A 31 2.04 5.02 24.71
CA VAL A 31 2.46 4.77 23.33
C VAL A 31 1.62 5.65 22.42
N ARG A 32 2.29 6.61 21.77
CA ARG A 32 1.75 7.36 20.64
C ARG A 32 2.31 6.77 19.38
N PHE A 33 1.43 6.23 18.55
CA PHE A 33 1.82 5.52 17.36
C PHE A 33 0.98 5.97 16.17
N VAL A 34 1.63 6.24 15.05
CA VAL A 34 1.00 6.63 13.79
C VAL A 34 1.59 5.77 12.69
N THR A 35 0.73 5.21 11.85
CA THR A 35 1.14 4.45 10.67
C THR A 35 0.21 4.72 9.50
N ARG A 36 0.72 4.52 8.28
CA ARG A 36 -0.05 4.50 7.04
C ARG A 36 -0.07 3.12 6.39
N SER A 37 0.58 2.13 7.01
CA SER A 37 0.78 0.82 6.40
C SER A 37 0.62 -0.31 7.41
N TYR A 38 -0.03 -1.37 6.99
CA TYR A 38 -0.06 -2.67 7.65
C TYR A 38 1.34 -3.31 7.78
N ARG A 39 2.34 -2.90 6.98
CA ARG A 39 3.72 -3.39 7.13
C ARG A 39 4.36 -2.95 8.44
N TYR A 40 4.05 -1.74 8.89
CA TYR A 40 4.59 -1.15 10.11
C TYR A 40 3.42 -0.92 11.06
N ASP A 41 2.90 -2.01 11.63
CA ASP A 41 1.61 -2.05 12.34
C ASP A 41 1.74 -1.91 13.86
N SER A 42 2.94 -1.81 14.41
CA SER A 42 3.15 -1.91 15.85
C SER A 42 4.27 -1.03 16.39
N ALA A 43 4.11 -0.64 17.66
CA ALA A 43 5.11 0.04 18.46
C ALA A 43 4.95 -0.36 19.94
N TYR A 44 6.04 -0.83 20.55
CA TYR A 44 6.04 -1.33 21.93
C TYR A 44 4.93 -2.38 22.14
N TRP A 45 4.05 -2.14 23.11
CA TRP A 45 2.94 -3.02 23.48
C TRP A 45 1.65 -2.76 22.69
N VAL A 46 1.68 -1.89 21.67
CA VAL A 46 0.52 -1.55 20.83
C VAL A 46 0.70 -2.06 19.40
N ARG A 47 -0.37 -2.61 18.84
CA ARG A 47 -0.50 -2.93 17.42
C ARG A 47 -1.82 -2.36 16.89
N ILE A 48 -1.80 -1.77 15.69
CA ILE A 48 -2.98 -1.45 14.90
C ILE A 48 -3.25 -2.66 13.99
N ASP A 49 -4.37 -3.35 14.18
CA ASP A 49 -4.72 -4.54 13.40
C ASP A 49 -5.55 -4.20 12.15
N GLY A 50 -6.30 -3.09 12.19
CA GLY A 50 -7.15 -2.61 11.11
C GLY A 50 -7.08 -1.10 10.98
N LEU A 51 -6.86 -0.57 9.78
CA LEU A 51 -6.77 0.86 9.50
C LEU A 51 -7.61 1.27 8.29
N THR A 52 -8.04 2.53 8.24
CA THR A 52 -8.73 3.08 7.06
C THR A 52 -7.74 3.30 5.92
N PRO A 53 -7.89 2.64 4.75
CA PRO A 53 -6.94 2.78 3.65
C PRO A 53 -6.78 4.23 3.18
N GLY A 54 -5.54 4.67 2.95
CA GLY A 54 -5.24 6.01 2.44
C GLY A 54 -5.18 7.12 3.48
N ALA A 55 -5.61 6.87 4.72
CA ALA A 55 -5.52 7.82 5.82
C ALA A 55 -4.44 7.39 6.84
N PRO A 56 -3.71 8.33 7.48
CA PRO A 56 -2.89 7.99 8.63
C PRO A 56 -3.76 7.46 9.77
N ALA A 57 -3.44 6.27 10.26
CA ALA A 57 -4.03 5.71 11.46
C ALA A 57 -3.19 6.09 12.67
N SER A 58 -3.83 6.55 13.74
CA SER A 58 -3.16 6.92 14.98
C SER A 58 -3.83 6.29 16.19
N ILE A 59 -3.00 5.92 17.16
CA ILE A 59 -3.41 5.44 18.47
C ILE A 59 -2.56 6.10 19.54
N ASP A 60 -3.21 6.62 20.57
CA ASP A 60 -2.58 7.11 21.80
C ASP A 60 -3.09 6.26 22.96
N ALA A 61 -2.25 5.32 23.41
CA ALA A 61 -2.61 4.36 24.45
C ALA A 61 -1.82 4.62 25.73
N VAL A 62 -2.50 4.63 26.88
CA VAL A 62 -1.92 4.84 28.21
C VAL A 62 -2.29 3.69 29.13
N TRP A 63 -1.28 3.06 29.72
CA TRP A 63 -1.43 2.08 30.79
C TRP A 63 -1.13 2.70 32.15
N THR A 64 -2.13 2.79 33.02
CA THR A 64 -2.01 3.46 34.34
C THR A 64 -1.55 2.55 35.48
N GLY A 65 -1.26 1.27 35.19
CA GLY A 65 -0.54 0.38 36.12
C GLY A 65 -1.33 -0.26 37.25
N LYS A 66 -2.66 -0.24 37.18
CA LYS A 66 -3.53 -0.86 38.20
C LYS A 66 -4.59 -1.74 37.56
N THR A 67 -5.54 -1.13 36.86
CA THR A 67 -6.65 -1.83 36.18
C THR A 67 -7.29 -0.96 35.08
N ALA A 68 -6.57 0.06 34.59
CA ALA A 68 -7.13 1.01 33.64
C ALA A 68 -6.22 1.24 32.43
N LEU A 69 -6.83 1.07 31.25
CA LEU A 69 -6.28 1.32 29.93
C LEU A 69 -7.07 2.49 29.32
N GLN A 70 -6.39 3.53 28.87
CA GLN A 70 -7.01 4.62 28.11
C GLN A 70 -6.46 4.59 26.68
N VAL A 71 -7.34 4.71 25.68
CA VAL A 71 -6.98 4.68 24.26
C VAL A 71 -7.79 5.72 23.50
N ASP A 72 -7.10 6.56 22.74
CA ASP A 72 -7.72 7.45 21.75
C ASP A 72 -7.25 7.06 20.35
N THR A 73 -8.19 6.98 19.40
CA THR A 73 -7.92 6.48 18.05
C THR A 73 -8.38 7.43 16.94
N GLN A 74 -7.71 7.36 15.78
CA GLN A 74 -8.13 8.01 14.54
C GLN A 74 -7.84 7.08 13.36
N ASN A 75 -8.81 6.85 12.48
CA ASN A 75 -8.69 5.96 11.31
C ASN A 75 -8.24 4.52 11.65
N VAL A 76 -8.58 4.04 12.85
CA VAL A 76 -8.32 2.68 13.33
C VAL A 76 -9.65 1.92 13.40
N GLU A 77 -9.67 0.73 12.82
CA GLU A 77 -10.81 -0.21 12.87
C GLU A 77 -10.60 -1.32 13.90
N ALA A 78 -9.34 -1.65 14.19
CA ALA A 78 -8.98 -2.64 15.18
C ALA A 78 -7.58 -2.42 15.74
N PHE A 79 -7.35 -2.79 16.99
CA PHE A 79 -6.04 -2.74 17.62
C PHE A 79 -5.88 -3.80 18.71
N THR A 80 -4.62 -4.09 19.01
CA THR A 80 -4.20 -5.07 20.01
C THR A 80 -3.23 -4.43 21.00
N ILE A 81 -3.47 -4.72 22.28
CA ILE A 81 -2.65 -4.37 23.42
C ILE A 81 -2.00 -5.65 23.95
N ARG A 82 -0.67 -5.68 23.99
CA ARG A 82 0.14 -6.79 24.52
C ARG A 82 0.49 -6.50 25.97
N LEU A 83 -0.46 -6.73 26.88
CA LEU A 83 -0.26 -6.49 28.31
C LEU A 83 0.88 -7.34 28.88
N GLU A 84 1.17 -8.51 28.30
CA GLU A 84 2.28 -9.37 28.72
C GLU A 84 3.65 -8.71 28.62
N GLN A 85 3.77 -7.62 27.84
CA GLN A 85 5.01 -6.85 27.74
C GLN A 85 5.15 -5.82 28.86
N LEU A 86 4.09 -5.52 29.62
CA LEU A 86 4.12 -4.49 30.66
C LEU A 86 4.63 -5.09 32.00
N PRO A 87 5.55 -4.41 32.70
CA PRO A 87 6.07 -4.89 33.98
C PRO A 87 5.01 -5.08 35.07
N ASP A 88 3.91 -4.33 35.00
CA ASP A 88 2.80 -4.34 35.93
C ASP A 88 1.49 -4.77 35.26
N ALA A 89 1.59 -5.77 34.38
CA ALA A 89 0.44 -6.44 33.81
C ALA A 89 -0.51 -6.96 34.91
N PRO A 90 -1.83 -6.80 34.74
CA PRO A 90 -2.80 -7.31 35.69
C PRO A 90 -2.83 -8.85 35.66
N ILE A 91 -3.19 -9.47 36.79
CA ILE A 91 -3.40 -10.92 36.85
C ILE A 91 -4.50 -11.30 35.83
N PRO A 92 -4.27 -12.31 34.97
CA PRO A 92 -5.29 -12.78 34.02
C PRO A 92 -6.62 -13.09 34.71
N GLY A 93 -7.73 -12.68 34.09
CA GLY A 93 -9.07 -12.84 34.63
C GLY A 93 -9.59 -11.68 35.49
N VAL A 94 -8.71 -10.83 36.03
CA VAL A 94 -9.11 -9.61 36.76
C VAL A 94 -9.83 -8.65 35.83
N LEU A 95 -10.91 -8.03 36.30
CA LEU A 95 -11.65 -7.06 35.51
C LEU A 95 -10.87 -5.74 35.42
N ILE A 96 -10.65 -5.26 34.21
CA ILE A 96 -10.07 -3.95 33.95
C ILE A 96 -11.06 -3.06 33.20
N THR A 97 -10.88 -1.75 33.32
CA THR A 97 -11.65 -0.76 32.55
C THR A 97 -10.78 -0.24 31.41
N ALA A 98 -11.20 -0.49 30.18
CA ALA A 98 -10.62 0.10 28.98
C ALA A 98 -11.52 1.28 28.54
N THR A 99 -11.02 2.50 28.60
CA THR A 99 -11.70 3.69 28.06
C THR A 99 -11.17 3.92 26.65
N ILE A 100 -11.99 3.68 25.63
CA ILE A 100 -11.61 3.77 24.22
C ILE A 100 -12.46 4.84 23.54
N ASP A 101 -11.83 5.86 22.97
CA ASP A 101 -12.49 7.04 22.39
C ASP A 101 -13.52 7.67 23.36
N GLY A 102 -13.14 7.75 24.64
CA GLY A 102 -14.00 8.27 25.73
C GLY A 102 -15.08 7.30 26.24
N LEU A 103 -15.27 6.12 25.64
CA LEU A 103 -16.28 5.16 26.05
C LEU A 103 -15.69 4.03 26.91
N PRO A 104 -16.23 3.76 28.12
CA PRO A 104 -15.73 2.71 28.99
C PRO A 104 -16.22 1.32 28.55
N LEU A 105 -15.30 0.36 28.55
CA LEU A 105 -15.53 -1.07 28.31
C LEU A 105 -14.88 -1.89 29.42
N ARG A 106 -15.65 -2.78 30.04
CA ARG A 106 -15.13 -3.73 31.05
C ARG A 106 -14.70 -5.01 30.35
N VAL A 107 -13.43 -5.39 30.53
CA VAL A 107 -12.86 -6.61 29.96
C VAL A 107 -12.08 -7.38 31.02
N LYS A 108 -12.02 -8.70 30.88
CA LYS A 108 -11.11 -9.51 31.70
C LYS A 108 -9.69 -9.32 31.16
N ALA A 109 -8.76 -9.06 32.06
CA ALA A 109 -7.33 -9.07 31.77
C ALA A 109 -6.92 -10.39 31.13
N ALA A 110 -6.08 -10.29 30.11
CA ALA A 110 -5.41 -11.39 29.46
C ALA A 110 -4.01 -10.91 29.07
N ALA A 111 -3.14 -11.82 28.63
CA ALA A 111 -1.86 -11.43 28.03
C ALA A 111 -2.10 -10.42 26.90
N VAL A 112 -2.93 -10.82 25.93
CA VAL A 112 -3.29 -10.00 24.79
C VAL A 112 -4.75 -9.57 24.88
N LEU A 113 -5.01 -8.27 24.68
CA LEU A 113 -6.34 -7.72 24.51
C LEU A 113 -6.49 -7.17 23.11
N SER A 114 -7.58 -7.54 22.43
CA SER A 114 -7.88 -7.07 21.08
C SER A 114 -9.25 -6.40 21.07
N PHE A 115 -9.34 -5.32 20.31
CA PHE A 115 -10.53 -4.49 20.21
C PHE A 115 -10.85 -4.25 18.74
N ILE A 116 -12.13 -4.33 18.41
CA ILE A 116 -12.65 -4.08 17.06
C ILE A 116 -13.79 -3.08 17.11
N LYS A 117 -13.82 -2.18 16.12
CA LYS A 117 -14.84 -1.17 15.95
C LYS A 117 -16.03 -1.77 15.18
N THR A 118 -17.22 -1.67 15.73
CA THR A 118 -18.48 -2.12 15.12
C THR A 118 -19.55 -1.06 15.28
N ALA A 119 -20.14 -0.59 14.18
CA ALA A 119 -21.22 0.42 14.21
C ALA A 119 -20.94 1.59 15.17
N MET A 120 -19.73 2.16 15.08
CA MET A 120 -19.22 3.27 15.92
C MET A 120 -19.01 2.95 17.41
N ARG A 121 -19.00 1.68 17.82
CA ARG A 121 -18.67 1.26 19.18
C ARG A 121 -17.50 0.28 19.19
N TRP A 122 -16.71 0.30 20.26
CA TRP A 122 -15.64 -0.67 20.48
C TRP A 122 -16.15 -1.89 21.23
N ARG A 123 -15.69 -3.07 20.83
CA ARG A 123 -15.90 -4.33 21.55
C ARG A 123 -14.61 -5.10 21.68
N ALA A 124 -14.48 -5.90 22.73
CA ALA A 124 -13.40 -6.86 22.85
C ALA A 124 -13.61 -7.99 21.81
N GLY A 125 -12.54 -8.36 21.12
CA GLY A 125 -12.57 -9.43 20.12
C GLY A 125 -11.35 -9.36 19.21
N PHE A 126 -11.00 -10.52 18.64
CA PHE A 126 -9.95 -10.59 17.63
C PHE A 126 -10.43 -10.01 16.31
N TYR A 127 -9.52 -9.33 15.61
CA TYR A 127 -9.75 -8.84 14.26
C TYR A 127 -9.36 -9.93 13.27
N THR A 128 -10.29 -10.31 12.41
CA THR A 128 -9.98 -11.11 11.22
C THR A 128 -9.68 -10.13 10.10
N PRO A 129 -8.42 -10.04 9.62
CA PRO A 129 -8.06 -9.10 8.59
C PRO A 129 -8.90 -9.35 7.33
N PRO A 130 -9.44 -8.30 6.71
CA PRO A 130 -10.14 -8.38 5.45
C PRO A 130 -9.14 -8.64 4.31
N ALA A 131 -9.55 -8.40 3.08
CA ALA A 131 -8.70 -8.69 1.93
C ALA A 131 -7.40 -7.83 1.93
N LYS A 132 -7.45 -6.59 2.44
CA LYS A 132 -6.25 -5.78 2.72
C LYS A 132 -5.57 -6.18 4.02
N ARG A 133 -4.26 -6.45 3.93
CA ARG A 133 -3.42 -6.97 5.02
C ARG A 133 -1.92 -6.72 4.72
N PRO A 134 -0.99 -6.99 5.66
CA PRO A 134 0.44 -6.87 5.36
C PRO A 134 0.82 -7.67 4.10
N GLY A 135 1.50 -7.01 3.15
CA GLY A 135 1.89 -7.59 1.86
C GLY A 135 0.76 -7.68 0.81
N ALA A 136 -0.44 -7.21 1.12
CA ALA A 136 -1.57 -7.11 0.19
C ALA A 136 -2.40 -5.85 0.50
N GLU A 137 -1.73 -4.71 0.63
CA GLU A 137 -2.31 -3.42 1.02
C GLU A 137 -2.42 -2.41 -0.14
N GLY A 138 -1.53 -2.49 -1.13
CA GLY A 138 -1.22 -1.35 -2.01
C GLY A 138 -0.39 -0.27 -1.27
N PRO A 139 -0.11 0.91 -1.83
CA PRO A 139 -0.49 1.44 -3.16
C PRO A 139 0.12 0.73 -4.36
N ILE A 140 -0.20 1.23 -5.56
CA ILE A 140 0.42 0.89 -6.85
C ILE A 140 1.95 0.73 -6.76
N VAL A 141 2.65 1.63 -6.05
CA VAL A 141 4.11 1.56 -5.95
C VAL A 141 4.62 0.29 -5.24
N GLU A 142 3.80 -0.40 -4.44
CA GLU A 142 4.19 -1.67 -3.80
C GLU A 142 4.42 -2.77 -4.83
N ALA A 143 3.73 -2.75 -5.97
CA ALA A 143 3.94 -3.72 -7.05
C ALA A 143 5.30 -3.57 -7.76
N VAL A 144 6.05 -2.51 -7.45
CA VAL A 144 7.39 -2.25 -7.98
C VAL A 144 8.44 -2.10 -6.88
N ALA A 145 8.10 -2.46 -5.64
CA ALA A 145 9.01 -2.42 -4.50
C ALA A 145 9.83 -3.73 -4.33
N GLY A 146 9.48 -4.77 -5.10
CA GLY A 146 10.09 -6.10 -5.05
C GLY A 146 10.63 -6.59 -6.39
N ARG A 147 10.75 -7.91 -6.54
CA ARG A 147 11.10 -8.54 -7.83
C ARG A 147 9.91 -8.41 -8.76
N GLN A 148 10.13 -7.82 -9.94
CA GLN A 148 9.07 -7.51 -10.89
C GLN A 148 9.37 -8.06 -12.29
N ILE A 149 8.31 -8.44 -13.01
CA ILE A 149 8.34 -8.88 -14.41
C ILE A 149 7.31 -8.06 -15.19
N TYR A 150 7.76 -7.45 -16.29
CA TYR A 150 6.92 -6.67 -17.19
C TYR A 150 6.39 -7.56 -18.30
N VAL A 151 5.07 -7.57 -18.50
CA VAL A 151 4.39 -8.55 -19.34
C VAL A 151 3.51 -7.85 -20.36
N TYR A 152 3.87 -7.94 -21.64
CA TYR A 152 3.07 -7.40 -22.73
C TYR A 152 2.16 -8.48 -23.34
N GLY A 153 0.97 -8.07 -23.79
CA GLY A 153 -0.03 -8.99 -24.37
C GLY A 153 0.24 -9.36 -25.83
N SER A 154 0.19 -10.65 -26.16
CA SER A 154 0.33 -11.18 -27.53
C SER A 154 -1.00 -11.57 -28.20
N GLY A 155 -2.12 -11.46 -27.49
CA GLY A 155 -3.46 -11.83 -27.98
C GLY A 155 -4.03 -10.87 -29.02
N GLY A 156 -5.06 -11.36 -29.74
CA GLY A 156 -5.81 -10.59 -30.74
C GLY A 156 -5.24 -10.64 -32.16
N ALA A 157 -4.37 -11.61 -32.47
CA ALA A 157 -3.67 -11.74 -33.76
C ALA A 157 -3.08 -10.40 -34.27
N PRO A 158 -2.26 -9.70 -33.46
CA PRO A 158 -1.70 -8.41 -33.83
C PRO A 158 -0.77 -8.53 -35.04
N ALA A 159 -0.65 -7.46 -35.82
CA ALA A 159 0.44 -7.36 -36.79
C ALA A 159 1.79 -7.34 -36.05
N ALA A 160 2.88 -7.66 -36.74
CA ALA A 160 4.22 -7.67 -36.14
C ALA A 160 4.59 -6.30 -35.54
N GLU A 161 4.16 -5.22 -36.18
CA GLU A 161 4.38 -3.84 -35.73
C GLU A 161 3.64 -3.54 -34.41
N ASP A 162 2.40 -4.01 -34.27
CA ASP A 162 1.61 -3.86 -33.04
C ASP A 162 2.25 -4.62 -31.87
N LEU A 163 2.71 -5.85 -32.12
CA LEU A 163 3.40 -6.65 -31.11
C LEU A 163 4.70 -5.98 -30.65
N GLU A 164 5.45 -5.43 -31.60
CA GLU A 164 6.67 -4.67 -31.32
C GLU A 164 6.37 -3.39 -30.52
N ALA A 165 5.29 -2.67 -30.84
CA ALA A 165 4.86 -1.50 -30.08
C ALA A 165 4.51 -1.86 -28.63
N ARG A 166 3.77 -2.95 -28.41
CA ARG A 166 3.44 -3.47 -27.07
C ARG A 166 4.69 -3.88 -26.29
N ARG A 167 5.66 -4.52 -26.94
CA ARG A 167 6.96 -4.87 -26.35
C ARG A 167 7.73 -3.63 -25.91
N LYS A 168 7.87 -2.63 -26.80
CA LYS A 168 8.55 -1.36 -26.51
C LYS A 168 7.89 -0.59 -25.36
N LEU A 169 6.57 -0.64 -25.25
CA LEU A 169 5.83 -0.05 -24.13
C LEU A 169 6.28 -0.67 -22.79
N ALA A 170 6.32 -2.00 -22.72
CA ALA A 170 6.76 -2.72 -21.53
C ALA A 170 8.25 -2.51 -21.23
N GLU A 171 9.11 -2.47 -22.25
CA GLU A 171 10.54 -2.14 -22.11
C GLU A 171 10.75 -0.72 -21.57
N THR A 172 9.95 0.25 -22.02
CA THR A 172 9.98 1.63 -21.52
C THR A 172 9.60 1.70 -20.04
N ALA A 173 8.59 0.93 -19.63
CA ALA A 173 8.20 0.82 -18.23
C ALA A 173 9.27 0.15 -17.37
N ALA A 174 9.98 -0.83 -17.93
CA ALA A 174 11.09 -1.54 -17.29
C ALA A 174 12.41 -0.72 -17.27
N ALA A 175 12.48 0.41 -17.98
CA ALA A 175 13.67 1.25 -18.06
C ALA A 175 13.81 2.17 -16.83
N TRP A 176 14.35 1.62 -15.74
CA TRP A 176 14.58 2.37 -14.48
C TRP A 176 15.90 3.12 -14.45
N SER A 177 16.84 2.69 -15.29
CA SER A 177 18.14 3.32 -15.46
C SER A 177 18.02 4.47 -16.45
N THR A 178 18.62 5.62 -16.15
CA THR A 178 18.68 6.78 -17.06
C THR A 178 20.13 7.16 -17.32
N VAL A 179 20.38 7.99 -18.34
CA VAL A 179 21.72 8.52 -18.63
C VAL A 179 22.36 9.19 -17.40
N ARG A 180 21.55 9.88 -16.57
CA ARG A 180 22.01 10.57 -15.35
C ARG A 180 22.03 9.68 -14.11
N ARG A 181 21.27 8.57 -14.08
CA ARG A 181 21.16 7.64 -12.94
C ARG A 181 21.29 6.21 -13.46
N LYS A 182 22.53 5.72 -13.52
CA LYS A 182 22.81 4.36 -13.97
C LYS A 182 22.58 3.38 -12.82
N LEU A 183 21.52 2.58 -12.93
CA LEU A 183 21.29 1.45 -12.03
C LEU A 183 21.87 0.18 -12.67
N SER A 184 22.57 -0.63 -11.88
CA SER A 184 22.94 -1.99 -12.27
C SER A 184 21.73 -2.91 -12.05
N LEU A 185 20.69 -2.69 -12.85
CA LEU A 185 19.39 -3.35 -12.74
C LEU A 185 18.87 -3.63 -14.14
N ALA A 186 18.58 -4.90 -14.42
CA ALA A 186 17.88 -5.35 -15.62
C ALA A 186 16.58 -6.02 -15.17
N LEU A 187 15.45 -5.50 -15.66
CA LEU A 187 14.12 -5.99 -15.33
C LEU A 187 13.61 -6.83 -16.49
N ALA A 188 13.04 -7.99 -16.17
CA ALA A 188 12.59 -8.93 -17.20
C ALA A 188 11.35 -8.37 -17.92
N VAL A 189 11.37 -8.44 -19.26
CA VAL A 189 10.22 -8.16 -20.12
C VAL A 189 9.89 -9.45 -20.87
N LYS A 190 8.64 -9.90 -20.79
CA LYS A 190 8.18 -11.16 -21.41
C LYS A 190 6.84 -10.96 -22.15
N PRO A 191 6.57 -11.71 -23.22
CA PRO A 191 5.19 -11.87 -23.66
C PRO A 191 4.39 -12.64 -22.61
N ASP A 192 3.10 -12.37 -22.54
CA ASP A 192 2.13 -13.06 -21.67
C ASP A 192 2.16 -14.59 -21.80
N THR A 193 2.40 -15.10 -23.01
CA THR A 193 2.54 -16.55 -23.31
C THR A 193 3.80 -17.19 -22.71
N ALA A 194 4.80 -16.40 -22.30
CA ALA A 194 6.03 -16.90 -21.68
C ALA A 194 6.04 -16.78 -20.15
N VAL A 195 4.95 -16.29 -19.54
CA VAL A 195 4.82 -16.19 -18.08
C VAL A 195 4.58 -17.58 -17.49
N THR A 196 5.47 -18.02 -16.61
CA THR A 196 5.39 -19.34 -15.97
C THR A 196 4.69 -19.29 -14.61
N ALA A 197 4.38 -20.47 -14.06
CA ALA A 197 3.90 -20.56 -12.67
C ALA A 197 4.94 -20.06 -11.66
N ASP A 198 6.23 -20.31 -11.91
CA ASP A 198 7.32 -19.84 -11.06
C ASP A 198 7.45 -18.31 -11.08
N ASP A 199 7.24 -17.69 -12.25
CA ASP A 199 7.18 -16.23 -12.36
C ASP A 199 6.08 -15.66 -11.45
N ILE A 200 4.86 -16.21 -11.55
CA ILE A 200 3.70 -15.80 -10.73
C ILE A 200 3.95 -16.01 -9.23
N ALA A 201 4.68 -17.06 -8.86
CA ALA A 201 4.96 -17.41 -7.47
C ALA A 201 6.13 -16.64 -6.83
N SER A 202 6.94 -15.94 -7.64
CA SER A 202 8.20 -15.33 -7.18
C SER A 202 8.39 -13.85 -7.57
N ALA A 203 7.43 -13.24 -8.28
CA ALA A 203 7.49 -11.85 -8.69
C ALA A 203 6.12 -11.17 -8.71
N ASP A 204 6.17 -9.86 -8.54
CA ASP A 204 5.10 -8.95 -8.92
C ASP A 204 5.05 -8.84 -10.45
N LEU A 205 3.85 -8.81 -11.02
CA LEU A 205 3.65 -8.75 -12.47
C LEU A 205 3.13 -7.37 -12.88
N VAL A 206 3.85 -6.70 -13.79
CA VAL A 206 3.40 -5.47 -14.42
C VAL A 206 2.80 -5.81 -15.77
N LEU A 207 1.48 -5.87 -15.85
CA LEU A 207 0.73 -6.39 -16.99
C LEU A 207 0.23 -5.24 -17.88
N PHE A 208 0.47 -5.35 -19.20
CA PHE A 208 0.00 -4.37 -20.18
C PHE A 208 -1.08 -4.97 -21.09
N GLY A 209 -2.15 -4.21 -21.31
CA GLY A 209 -3.25 -4.55 -22.20
C GLY A 209 -4.57 -4.77 -21.46
N THR A 210 -5.41 -5.63 -22.02
CA THR A 210 -6.74 -6.00 -21.51
C THR A 210 -6.86 -7.53 -21.43
N ALA A 211 -7.98 -8.05 -20.92
CA ALA A 211 -8.23 -9.49 -20.91
C ALA A 211 -8.26 -10.12 -22.32
N GLU A 212 -8.62 -9.35 -23.35
CA GLU A 212 -8.67 -9.82 -24.73
C GLU A 212 -7.27 -9.87 -25.38
N THR A 213 -6.36 -9.01 -24.92
CA THR A 213 -5.03 -8.84 -25.54
C THR A 213 -3.90 -9.46 -24.73
N ASN A 214 -4.11 -9.75 -23.44
CA ASN A 214 -3.13 -10.33 -22.55
C ASN A 214 -3.74 -11.49 -21.74
N SER A 215 -3.30 -12.71 -22.04
CA SER A 215 -3.75 -13.95 -21.41
C SER A 215 -3.46 -14.02 -19.92
N ALA A 216 -2.43 -13.34 -19.41
CA ALA A 216 -2.16 -13.24 -17.98
C ALA A 216 -3.22 -12.38 -17.27
N ILE A 217 -3.68 -11.28 -17.90
CA ILE A 217 -4.82 -10.50 -17.40
C ILE A 217 -6.10 -11.34 -17.46
N ALA A 218 -6.36 -12.02 -18.59
CA ALA A 218 -7.53 -12.89 -18.77
C ALA A 218 -7.62 -13.97 -17.68
N ARG A 219 -6.49 -14.63 -17.38
CA ARG A 219 -6.36 -15.68 -16.37
C ARG A 219 -6.81 -15.22 -14.98
N PHE A 220 -6.64 -13.94 -14.67
CA PHE A 220 -6.95 -13.39 -13.34
C PHE A 220 -8.13 -12.42 -13.35
N ALA A 221 -8.87 -12.28 -14.46
CA ALA A 221 -9.93 -11.29 -14.62
C ALA A 221 -10.97 -11.32 -13.50
N GLY A 222 -11.42 -12.51 -13.07
CA GLY A 222 -12.38 -12.66 -11.95
C GLY A 222 -11.87 -12.24 -10.57
N ARG A 223 -10.59 -11.85 -10.45
CA ARG A 223 -9.96 -11.32 -9.23
C ARG A 223 -9.55 -9.86 -9.36
N MET A 224 -9.71 -9.25 -10.53
CA MET A 224 -9.34 -7.86 -10.76
C MET A 224 -10.52 -6.96 -10.38
N PRO A 225 -10.30 -5.86 -9.64
CA PRO A 225 -11.38 -4.96 -9.22
C PRO A 225 -11.92 -4.08 -10.35
N LEU A 226 -11.13 -3.90 -11.41
CA LEU A 226 -11.41 -2.98 -12.51
C LEU A 226 -11.02 -3.62 -13.84
N ALA A 227 -11.74 -3.26 -14.91
CA ALA A 227 -11.38 -3.59 -16.28
C ALA A 227 -11.69 -2.42 -17.21
N LEU A 228 -10.75 -2.08 -18.10
CA LEU A 228 -10.97 -1.09 -19.15
C LEU A 228 -11.57 -1.78 -20.39
N SER A 229 -12.60 -1.18 -20.96
CA SER A 229 -13.16 -1.57 -22.25
C SER A 229 -12.13 -1.41 -23.36
N SER A 230 -12.04 -2.40 -24.25
CA SER A 230 -11.16 -2.36 -25.42
C SER A 230 -11.51 -1.23 -26.41
N ALA A 231 -12.72 -0.67 -26.34
CA ALA A 231 -13.15 0.47 -27.15
C ALA A 231 -12.66 1.83 -26.61
N ALA A 232 -12.10 1.88 -25.40
CA ALA A 232 -11.70 3.12 -24.72
C ALA A 232 -10.27 3.56 -25.06
N ALA A 233 -9.98 3.74 -26.35
CA ALA A 233 -8.62 3.96 -26.86
C ALA A 233 -7.93 5.24 -26.34
N ASP A 234 -8.71 6.24 -25.92
CA ASP A 234 -8.22 7.52 -25.37
C ASP A 234 -8.13 7.54 -23.84
N TYR A 235 -8.33 6.40 -23.17
CA TYR A 235 -8.21 6.29 -21.71
C TYR A 235 -6.98 5.49 -21.30
N GLY A 236 -6.44 5.85 -20.15
CA GLY A 236 -5.48 5.01 -19.42
C GLY A 236 -6.05 4.61 -18.08
N LEU A 237 -6.01 3.30 -17.80
CA LEU A 237 -6.36 2.73 -16.51
C LEU A 237 -5.12 2.04 -15.93
N LEU A 238 -4.75 2.43 -14.71
CA LEU A 238 -3.72 1.76 -13.93
C LEU A 238 -4.32 1.34 -12.59
N PHE A 239 -4.18 0.09 -12.20
CA PHE A 239 -4.56 -0.36 -10.86
C PHE A 239 -3.69 -1.52 -10.35
N ILE A 240 -3.64 -1.67 -9.04
CA ILE A 240 -2.96 -2.78 -8.36
C ILE A 240 -3.99 -3.80 -7.86
N ALA A 241 -3.64 -5.08 -7.89
CA ALA A 241 -4.45 -6.16 -7.33
C ALA A 241 -3.56 -7.24 -6.67
N PRO A 242 -4.02 -7.90 -5.59
CA PRO A 242 -3.26 -8.94 -4.92
C PRO A 242 -3.30 -10.27 -5.69
N LEU A 243 -2.12 -10.78 -6.02
CA LEU A 243 -1.88 -12.08 -6.66
C LEU A 243 -1.20 -13.04 -5.69
N GLY A 244 -1.95 -13.50 -4.67
CA GLY A 244 -1.41 -14.41 -3.66
C GLY A 244 -0.51 -13.68 -2.67
N LYS A 245 0.81 -13.87 -2.77
CA LYS A 245 1.83 -13.16 -1.98
C LYS A 245 2.48 -11.99 -2.75
N HIS A 246 2.11 -11.82 -4.01
CA HIS A 246 2.62 -10.80 -4.93
C HIS A 246 1.48 -9.90 -5.40
N TYR A 247 1.81 -8.92 -6.24
CA TYR A 247 0.86 -8.03 -6.88
C TYR A 247 0.83 -8.21 -8.39
N ALA A 248 -0.31 -7.89 -8.97
CA ALA A 248 -0.42 -7.51 -10.37
C ALA A 248 -0.64 -5.99 -10.43
N LEU A 249 0.20 -5.28 -11.19
CA LEU A 249 -0.01 -3.90 -11.60
C LEU A 249 -0.49 -3.92 -13.05
N VAL A 250 -1.75 -3.59 -13.27
CA VAL A 250 -2.38 -3.67 -14.59
C VAL A 250 -2.46 -2.28 -15.20
N ASN A 251 -1.84 -2.11 -16.37
CA ASN A 251 -1.95 -0.93 -17.21
C ASN A 251 -2.74 -1.27 -18.49
N SER A 252 -3.92 -0.70 -18.64
CA SER A 252 -4.79 -0.85 -19.80
C SER A 252 -4.94 0.47 -20.54
N GLY A 253 -4.91 0.45 -21.87
CA GLY A 253 -5.01 1.65 -22.71
C GLY A 253 -3.71 2.45 -22.71
N LEU A 254 -3.81 3.75 -22.42
CA LEU A 254 -2.66 4.66 -22.39
C LEU A 254 -1.68 4.32 -21.25
N PRO A 255 -0.35 4.47 -21.48
CA PRO A 255 0.64 4.24 -20.43
C PRO A 255 0.45 5.21 -19.26
N TRP A 256 0.74 4.75 -18.04
CA TRP A 256 0.58 5.56 -16.83
C TRP A 256 1.43 6.83 -16.78
N TRP A 257 2.37 7.01 -17.71
CA TRP A 257 3.19 8.21 -17.85
C TRP A 257 2.74 9.14 -18.99
N ALA A 258 1.58 8.91 -19.61
CA ALA A 258 1.04 9.78 -20.65
C ALA A 258 0.82 11.20 -20.13
N GLY A 259 1.56 12.18 -20.69
CA GLY A 259 1.57 13.58 -20.24
C GLY A 259 2.06 13.78 -18.80
N ALA A 260 2.95 12.90 -18.29
CA ALA A 260 3.51 13.05 -16.95
C ALA A 260 4.29 14.36 -16.75
N ASP A 261 4.95 14.86 -17.80
CA ASP A 261 5.70 16.12 -17.74
C ASP A 261 4.77 17.34 -17.60
N GLU A 262 3.52 17.26 -18.07
CA GLU A 262 2.50 18.31 -17.95
C GLU A 262 1.81 18.28 -16.58
N ALA A 263 1.60 17.08 -16.04
CA ALA A 263 0.82 16.88 -14.82
C ALA A 263 1.57 17.24 -13.52
N ASP A 264 2.90 17.35 -13.55
CA ASP A 264 3.80 17.66 -12.42
C ASP A 264 3.36 17.10 -11.05
N ARG A 265 3.16 15.77 -11.00
CA ARG A 265 2.58 15.09 -9.82
C ARG A 265 3.53 15.00 -8.61
N GLY A 266 4.74 15.58 -8.70
CA GLY A 266 5.73 15.57 -7.63
C GLY A 266 6.43 14.21 -7.42
N GLY A 267 6.56 13.79 -6.16
CA GLY A 267 7.33 12.62 -5.74
C GLY A 267 8.79 12.93 -5.39
N TYR A 268 9.53 11.95 -4.86
CA TYR A 268 10.92 12.16 -4.45
C TYR A 268 11.82 12.43 -5.66
N PRO A 269 12.44 13.63 -5.80
CA PRO A 269 13.14 14.00 -7.03
C PRO A 269 14.39 13.17 -7.34
N LEU A 270 14.92 12.47 -6.32
CA LEU A 270 16.09 11.60 -6.49
C LEU A 270 15.73 10.14 -6.82
N ALA A 271 14.44 9.78 -6.79
CA ALA A 271 13.98 8.46 -7.21
C ALA A 271 14.04 8.28 -8.75
N PRO A 272 14.14 7.03 -9.24
CA PRO A 272 13.95 6.72 -10.65
C PRO A 272 12.59 7.25 -11.17
N PRO A 273 12.50 7.74 -12.43
CA PRO A 273 11.29 8.39 -12.94
C PRO A 273 10.02 7.53 -12.81
N GLN A 274 10.10 6.24 -13.14
CA GLN A 274 8.98 5.31 -13.04
C GLN A 274 8.50 5.15 -11.59
N PHE A 275 9.42 4.85 -10.67
CA PHE A 275 9.11 4.75 -9.24
C PHE A 275 8.55 6.04 -8.67
N ARG A 276 9.16 7.19 -9.03
CA ARG A 276 8.73 8.51 -8.59
C ARG A 276 7.27 8.76 -8.95
N LEU A 277 6.89 8.53 -10.20
CA LEU A 277 5.51 8.75 -10.65
C LEU A 277 4.55 7.76 -9.99
N LEU A 278 4.88 6.46 -9.96
CA LEU A 278 4.06 5.43 -9.33
C LEU A 278 3.82 5.70 -7.83
N SER A 279 4.78 6.32 -7.15
CA SER A 279 4.66 6.71 -5.73
C SER A 279 3.64 7.82 -5.45
N THR A 280 3.14 8.49 -6.50
CA THR A 280 2.12 9.55 -6.39
C THR A 280 0.69 9.01 -6.43
N PHE A 281 0.51 7.76 -6.85
CA PHE A 281 -0.82 7.17 -7.02
C PHE A 281 -1.29 6.40 -5.79
N GLY A 282 -2.62 6.27 -5.67
CA GLY A 282 -3.26 5.35 -4.74
C GLY A 282 -3.19 3.90 -5.21
N ASP A 283 -4.32 3.22 -5.20
CA ASP A 283 -4.44 1.84 -5.69
C ASP A 283 -4.95 1.77 -7.13
N TYR A 284 -5.58 2.85 -7.61
CA TYR A 284 -6.01 2.97 -9.01
C TYR A 284 -5.99 4.43 -9.47
N ILE A 285 -5.91 4.60 -10.79
CA ILE A 285 -6.10 5.86 -11.51
C ILE A 285 -6.68 5.58 -12.90
N LEU A 286 -7.69 6.37 -13.26
CA LEU A 286 -8.32 6.46 -14.58
C LEU A 286 -8.17 7.89 -15.09
N PHE A 287 -7.64 8.05 -16.30
CA PHE A 287 -7.45 9.34 -16.94
C PHE A 287 -7.77 9.28 -18.44
N LYS A 288 -8.01 10.45 -19.05
CA LYS A 288 -8.34 10.58 -20.47
C LYS A 288 -7.28 11.39 -21.22
N GLY A 289 -6.61 10.80 -22.19
CA GLY A 289 -5.57 11.41 -23.00
C GLY A 289 -4.24 11.61 -22.27
N SER A 290 -4.26 12.21 -21.08
CA SER A 290 -3.07 12.43 -20.26
C SER A 290 -3.39 12.48 -18.76
N LEU A 291 -2.34 12.37 -17.94
CA LEU A 291 -2.41 12.53 -16.49
C LEU A 291 -2.87 13.92 -16.04
N ALA A 292 -2.92 14.92 -16.92
CA ALA A 292 -3.52 16.23 -16.62
C ALA A 292 -5.06 16.16 -16.53
N ASN A 293 -5.68 15.12 -17.12
CA ASN A 293 -7.12 14.92 -17.19
C ASN A 293 -7.54 13.66 -16.42
N VAL A 294 -7.29 13.65 -15.10
CA VAL A 294 -7.71 12.55 -14.22
C VAL A 294 -9.23 12.52 -14.08
N VAL A 295 -9.82 11.38 -14.40
CA VAL A 295 -11.27 11.12 -14.24
C VAL A 295 -11.57 10.67 -12.82
N ALA A 296 -10.80 9.69 -12.32
CA ALA A 296 -10.90 9.18 -10.97
C ALA A 296 -9.58 8.56 -10.53
N GLU A 297 -9.20 8.76 -9.27
CA GLU A 297 -8.11 8.05 -8.63
C GLU A 297 -8.41 7.88 -7.14
N GLY A 298 -7.82 6.87 -6.51
CA GLY A 298 -8.08 6.65 -5.09
C GLY A 298 -7.53 5.34 -4.55
N ARG A 299 -8.06 4.94 -3.40
CA ARG A 299 -7.76 3.69 -2.73
C ARG A 299 -8.96 2.75 -2.82
N PHE A 300 -8.70 1.47 -2.92
CA PHE A 300 -9.73 0.47 -2.66
C PHE A 300 -10.03 0.41 -1.16
N ASP A 301 -11.25 -0.01 -0.83
CA ASP A 301 -11.64 -0.28 0.54
C ASP A 301 -10.87 -1.48 1.13
N GLN A 302 -11.15 -1.81 2.38
CA GLN A 302 -10.51 -2.94 3.07
C GLN A 302 -10.74 -4.31 2.39
N ASN A 303 -11.73 -4.41 1.50
CA ASN A 303 -12.10 -5.62 0.77
C ASN A 303 -11.62 -5.59 -0.69
N TRP A 304 -10.71 -4.67 -1.06
CA TRP A 304 -10.25 -4.46 -2.44
C TRP A 304 -11.35 -4.03 -3.41
N LYS A 305 -12.42 -3.40 -2.93
CA LYS A 305 -13.51 -2.87 -3.76
C LYS A 305 -13.36 -1.37 -3.97
N VAL A 306 -13.88 -0.89 -5.10
CA VAL A 306 -14.01 0.55 -5.35
C VAL A 306 -14.96 1.15 -4.30
N PRO A 307 -14.55 2.22 -3.58
CA PRO A 307 -15.43 2.90 -2.63
C PRO A 307 -16.72 3.41 -3.29
N ALA A 308 -17.83 3.35 -2.56
CA ALA A 308 -19.16 3.70 -3.08
C ALA A 308 -19.29 5.16 -3.56
N ASP A 309 -18.50 6.06 -2.99
CA ASP A 309 -18.41 7.47 -3.38
C ASP A 309 -17.55 7.71 -4.63
N ALA A 310 -16.62 6.81 -4.94
CA ALA A 310 -15.76 6.88 -6.12
C ALA A 310 -16.38 6.18 -7.34
N ALA A 311 -17.15 5.11 -7.14
CA ALA A 311 -17.72 4.28 -8.20
C ALA A 311 -18.55 5.08 -9.25
N PRO A 312 -19.41 6.05 -8.88
CA PRO A 312 -20.19 6.80 -9.86
C PRO A 312 -19.33 7.57 -10.87
N LYS A 313 -18.18 8.14 -10.44
CA LYS A 313 -17.28 8.88 -11.32
C LYS A 313 -16.60 7.97 -12.35
N ILE A 314 -16.22 6.76 -11.93
CA ILE A 314 -15.61 5.76 -12.81
C ILE A 314 -16.64 5.28 -13.85
N LEU A 315 -17.85 4.94 -13.39
CA LEU A 315 -18.92 4.43 -14.25
C LEU A 315 -19.44 5.48 -15.24
N ALA A 316 -19.45 6.76 -14.86
CA ALA A 316 -19.84 7.87 -15.74
C ALA A 316 -18.96 7.99 -16.99
N SER A 317 -17.75 7.42 -17.00
CA SER A 317 -16.92 7.35 -18.20
C SER A 317 -17.52 6.45 -19.29
N GLY A 318 -18.34 5.46 -18.92
CA GLY A 318 -18.83 4.42 -19.84
C GLY A 318 -17.75 3.46 -20.36
N THR A 319 -16.52 3.54 -19.82
CA THR A 319 -15.35 2.82 -20.33
C THR A 319 -14.78 1.77 -19.38
N VAL A 320 -15.18 1.78 -18.11
CA VAL A 320 -14.64 0.90 -17.08
C VAL A 320 -15.74 0.06 -16.44
N THR A 321 -15.47 -1.24 -16.32
CA THR A 321 -16.28 -2.17 -15.52
C THR A 321 -15.67 -2.27 -14.13
N ILE A 322 -16.51 -2.18 -13.10
CA ILE A 322 -16.16 -2.42 -11.69
C ILE A 322 -16.67 -3.82 -11.33
N HIS A 323 -15.82 -4.63 -10.69
CA HIS A 323 -16.13 -5.99 -10.27
C HIS A 323 -16.39 -6.10 -8.75
#